data_AF-A0A7C1B9B1-F1
#
_entry.id   AF-A0A7C1B9B1-F1
#
_cell.length_a   1.000
_cell.length_b   1.000
_cell.length_c   1.000
_cell.angle_alpha   90.00
_cell.angle_beta   90.00
_cell.angle_gamma   90.00
#
_symmetry.space_group_name_H-M   'P 1'
#
loop_
_entity.id
_entity.type
_entity.pdbx_description
1 polymer ?
#
loop_
_entity_poly.entity_id
_entity_poly.type
_entity_poly.pdbx_seq_one_letter_code
_entity_poly.pdbx_strand_id
1 'polypeptide(L)'
;LHMGIIYPRKIPERAAIKNFIAIYAFSLIIFPLVGLLTHVLGEVLGFTSPGPLVLIAMSLIAGIISTLAVSAIAYMVAAASFKLGADPDIHSIPLTSSTIDLIGILSIILTLGLF
;
A
#
# COMPACT_ATOMS: atom_id res chain seq x y z
N LEU A 1 7.70 -16.81 -9.28
CA LEU A 1 6.73 -17.74 -9.90
C LEU A 1 7.09 -18.05 -11.35
N HIS A 2 7.17 -17.06 -12.26
CA HIS A 2 7.51 -17.28 -13.68
C HIS A 2 8.91 -17.86 -13.98
N MET A 3 9.88 -17.70 -13.07
CA MET A 3 11.23 -18.30 -13.21
C MET A 3 11.41 -19.63 -12.46
N GLY A 4 10.33 -20.24 -11.93
CA GLY A 4 10.42 -21.54 -11.23
C GLY A 4 11.07 -21.51 -9.83
N ILE A 5 11.35 -20.33 -9.27
CA ILE A 5 12.16 -20.17 -8.04
C ILE A 5 11.30 -20.18 -6.74
N ILE A 6 9.97 -20.07 -6.84
CA ILE A 6 9.07 -19.86 -5.68
C ILE A 6 7.82 -20.72 -5.86
N TYR A 7 7.55 -21.61 -4.90
CA TYR A 7 6.33 -22.45 -4.85
C TYR A 7 5.26 -21.76 -3.98
N PRO A 8 3.96 -21.76 -4.36
CA PRO A 8 2.92 -21.15 -3.54
C PRO A 8 2.61 -22.02 -2.33
N ARG A 9 3.27 -21.74 -1.21
CA ARG A 9 2.89 -22.28 0.10
C ARG A 9 1.91 -21.33 0.79
N LYS A 10 1.13 -21.87 1.74
CA LYS A 10 0.23 -21.07 2.60
C LYS A 10 0.99 -20.05 3.46
N ILE A 11 2.29 -20.27 3.68
CA ILE A 11 3.17 -19.43 4.48
C ILE A 11 4.17 -18.75 3.54
N PRO A 12 4.34 -17.41 3.61
CA PRO A 12 5.29 -16.69 2.76
C PRO A 12 6.72 -17.19 2.96
N GLU A 13 7.41 -17.46 1.85
CA GLU A 13 8.83 -17.80 1.87
C GLU A 13 9.68 -16.61 2.34
N ARG A 14 10.88 -16.89 2.84
CA ARG A 14 11.81 -15.86 3.36
C ARG A 14 12.06 -14.72 2.38
N ALA A 15 12.01 -14.98 1.08
CA ALA A 15 12.13 -13.96 0.04
C ALA A 15 10.96 -12.96 0.05
N ALA A 16 9.72 -13.43 0.21
CA ALA A 16 8.54 -12.58 0.32
C ALA A 16 8.57 -11.71 1.59
N ILE A 17 9.06 -12.27 2.71
CA ILE A 17 9.22 -11.54 3.96
C ILE A 17 10.23 -10.38 3.81
N LYS A 18 11.36 -10.61 3.12
CA LYS A 18 12.34 -9.54 2.83
C LYS A 18 11.72 -8.40 2.02
N ASN A 19 10.89 -8.73 1.03
CA ASN A 19 10.19 -7.72 0.25
C ASN A 19 9.19 -6.93 1.11
N PHE A 20 8.44 -7.59 1.99
CA PHE A 20 7.57 -6.87 2.92
C PHE A 20 8.34 -5.91 3.81
N ILE A 21 9.45 -6.34 4.41
CA ILE A 21 10.29 -5.46 5.24
C ILE A 21 10.74 -4.23 4.45
N ALA A 22 11.21 -4.43 3.20
CA ALA A 22 11.60 -3.31 2.35
C ALA A 22 10.42 -2.36 2.08
N ILE A 23 9.24 -2.90 1.73
CA ILE A 23 8.02 -2.12 1.49
C ILE A 23 7.64 -1.29 2.73
N TYR A 24 7.69 -1.88 3.92
CA TYR A 24 7.41 -1.15 5.17
C TYR A 24 8.48 -0.10 5.51
N ALA A 25 9.76 -0.38 5.21
CA ALA A 25 10.81 0.62 5.40
C ALA A 25 10.60 1.83 4.46
N PHE A 26 10.24 1.58 3.20
CA PHE A 26 9.90 2.64 2.26
C PHE A 26 8.64 3.40 2.68
N SER A 27 7.60 2.72 3.17
CA SER A 27 6.36 3.38 3.59
C SER A 27 6.58 4.39 4.71
N LEU A 28 7.41 4.04 5.70
CA LEU A 28 7.77 4.93 6.81
C LEU A 28 8.50 6.21 6.37
N ILE A 29 9.13 6.22 5.19
CA ILE A 29 9.83 7.40 4.65
C ILE A 29 8.91 8.17 3.71
N ILE A 30 8.21 7.48 2.82
CA ILE A 30 7.41 8.10 1.76
C ILE A 30 6.15 8.78 2.33
N PHE A 31 5.42 8.15 3.25
CA PHE A 31 4.17 8.75 3.74
C PHE A 31 4.36 10.06 4.53
N PRO A 32 5.38 10.20 5.39
CA PRO A 32 5.67 11.50 6.01
C PRO A 32 6.03 12.57 4.98
N LEU A 33 6.80 12.22 3.94
CA LEU A 33 7.10 13.16 2.86
C LEU A 33 5.85 13.59 2.11
N VAL A 34 4.93 12.67 1.83
CA VAL A 34 3.64 12.97 1.18
C VAL A 34 2.79 13.89 2.06
N GLY A 35 2.68 13.62 3.36
CA GLY A 35 1.96 14.50 4.29
C GLY A 35 2.56 15.90 4.37
N LEU A 36 3.89 16.01 4.42
CA LEU A 36 4.60 17.28 4.42
C LEU A 36 4.39 18.05 3.10
N LEU A 37 4.53 17.39 1.96
CA LEU A 37 4.29 18.00 0.65
C LEU A 37 2.84 18.48 0.51
N THR A 38 1.89 17.72 1.05
CA THR A 38 0.46 18.10 1.04
C THR A 38 0.24 19.39 1.84
N HIS A 39 0.91 19.55 2.98
CA HIS A 39 0.88 20.79 3.76
C HIS A 39 1.46 21.97 2.96
N VAL A 40 2.68 21.83 2.45
CA VAL A 40 3.38 22.89 1.71
C VAL A 40 2.57 23.33 0.48
N LEU A 41 2.05 22.37 -0.29
CA LEU A 41 1.21 22.67 -1.45
C LEU A 41 -0.10 23.35 -1.05
N GLY A 42 -0.71 22.92 0.06
CA GLY A 42 -1.90 23.57 0.61
C GLY A 42 -1.66 25.04 0.92
N GLU A 43 -0.56 25.37 1.58
CA GLU A 43 -0.19 26.75 1.90
C GLU A 43 0.12 27.58 0.65
N VAL A 44 0.90 27.04 -0.30
CA VAL A 44 1.24 27.73 -1.56
C VAL A 44 -0.01 28.04 -2.38
N LEU A 45 -1.00 27.15 -2.36
CA LEU A 45 -2.28 27.33 -3.06
C LEU A 45 -3.28 28.20 -2.28
N GLY A 46 -2.94 28.64 -1.08
CA GLY A 46 -3.78 29.50 -0.24
C GLY A 46 -4.90 28.76 0.51
N PHE A 47 -4.82 27.43 0.64
CA PHE A 47 -5.76 26.65 1.45
C PHE A 47 -5.40 26.69 2.93
N THR A 48 -6.41 26.70 3.80
CA THR A 48 -6.21 26.47 5.23
C THR A 48 -5.77 25.04 5.49
N SER A 49 -4.54 24.86 5.97
CA SER A 49 -3.99 23.56 6.31
C SER A 49 -4.18 23.27 7.81
N PRO A 50 -4.54 22.03 8.21
CA PRO A 50 -4.60 21.62 9.61
C PRO A 50 -3.21 21.53 10.28
N GLY A 51 -2.14 21.82 9.53
CA GLY A 51 -0.76 21.86 9.99
C GLY A 51 0.05 20.64 9.52
N PRO A 52 1.39 20.76 9.51
CA PRO A 52 2.26 19.73 8.93
C PRO A 52 2.22 18.44 9.73
N LEU A 53 2.20 18.51 11.06
CA LEU A 53 2.20 17.34 11.93
C LEU A 53 0.93 16.49 11.76
N VAL A 54 -0.24 17.15 11.63
CA VAL A 54 -1.52 16.46 11.42
C VAL A 54 -1.51 15.76 10.07
N LEU A 55 -1.11 16.43 8.98
CA LEU A 55 -1.07 15.82 7.66
C LEU A 55 -0.04 14.70 7.53
N ILE A 56 1.12 14.83 8.18
CA ILE A 56 2.13 13.76 8.28
C ILE A 56 1.55 12.55 9.00
N ALA A 57 0.92 12.75 10.17
CA ALA A 57 0.32 11.67 10.94
C ALA A 57 -0.82 10.99 10.16
N MET A 58 -1.68 11.78 9.53
CA MET A 58 -2.76 11.26 8.69
C MET A 58 -2.25 10.42 7.53
N SER A 59 -1.27 10.93 6.78
CA SER A 59 -0.69 10.21 5.64
C SER A 59 0.03 8.93 6.09
N LEU A 60 0.75 8.98 7.21
CA LEU A 60 1.47 7.83 7.76
C LEU A 60 0.52 6.72 8.22
N ILE A 61 -0.53 7.06 8.97
CA ILE A 61 -1.51 6.08 9.47
C ILE A 61 -2.26 5.46 8.28
N ALA A 62 -2.82 6.29 7.40
CA ALA A 62 -3.53 5.81 6.21
C ALA A 62 -2.62 4.95 5.31
N GLY A 63 -1.37 5.37 5.17
CA GLY A 63 -0.37 4.69 4.38
C GLY A 63 0.05 3.33 4.94
N ILE A 64 0.23 3.22 6.25
CA ILE A 64 0.54 1.93 6.91
C ILE A 64 -0.65 0.97 6.78
N ILE A 65 -1.88 1.43 7.01
CA ILE A 65 -3.09 0.62 6.84
C ILE A 65 -3.18 0.09 5.39
N SER A 66 -2.97 0.99 4.43
CA SER A 66 -2.98 0.63 3.01
C SER A 66 -1.89 -0.39 2.69
N THR A 67 -0.67 -0.15 3.16
CA THR A 67 0.49 -1.03 2.90
C THR A 67 0.29 -2.43 3.46
N LEU A 68 -0.32 -2.55 4.63
CA LEU A 68 -0.66 -3.84 5.24
C LEU A 68 -1.66 -4.61 4.39
N ALA A 69 -2.73 -3.95 3.96
CA ALA A 69 -3.76 -4.57 3.14
C ALA A 69 -3.23 -4.95 1.74
N VAL A 70 -2.47 -4.06 1.09
CA VAL A 70 -1.79 -4.32 -0.19
C VAL A 70 -0.88 -5.55 -0.09
N SER A 71 -0.07 -5.64 0.97
CA SER A 71 0.87 -6.74 1.16
C SER A 71 0.15 -8.08 1.28
N ALA A 72 -0.97 -8.13 2.00
CA ALA A 72 -1.80 -9.33 2.14
C ALA A 72 -2.45 -9.72 0.80
N ILE A 73 -3.03 -8.75 0.10
CA ILE A 73 -3.77 -8.98 -1.15
C ILE A 73 -2.82 -9.39 -2.28
N ALA A 74 -1.68 -8.71 -2.42
CA ALA A 74 -0.66 -9.07 -3.39
C ALA A 74 -0.18 -10.52 -3.19
N TYR A 75 -0.02 -10.95 -1.93
CA TYR A 75 0.33 -12.34 -1.62
C TYR A 75 -0.78 -13.32 -1.99
N MET A 76 -2.02 -13.02 -1.61
CA MET A 76 -3.19 -13.87 -1.92
C MET A 76 -3.41 -14.01 -3.42
N VAL A 77 -3.33 -12.90 -4.15
CA VAL A 77 -3.50 -12.84 -5.60
C VAL A 77 -2.37 -13.62 -6.29
N ALA A 78 -1.12 -13.41 -5.89
CA ALA A 78 0.01 -14.19 -6.43
C ALA A 78 -0.14 -15.70 -6.17
N ALA A 79 -0.59 -16.09 -4.98
CA ALA A 79 -0.83 -17.49 -4.63
C ALA A 79 -2.03 -18.08 -5.41
N ALA A 80 -3.09 -17.31 -5.62
CA ALA A 80 -4.27 -17.72 -6.39
C ALA A 80 -3.96 -17.89 -7.88
N SER A 81 -3.26 -16.94 -8.49
CA SER A 81 -2.83 -17.00 -9.89
C SER A 81 -2.01 -18.25 -10.18
N PHE A 82 -1.07 -18.63 -9.29
CA PHE A 82 -0.32 -19.87 -9.47
C PHE A 82 -1.19 -21.12 -9.39
N LYS A 83 -2.10 -21.18 -8.42
CA LYS A 83 -2.93 -22.38 -8.21
C LYS A 83 -3.94 -22.57 -9.34
N LEU A 84 -4.41 -21.49 -9.93
CA LEU A 84 -5.40 -21.51 -11.01
C LEU A 84 -4.74 -21.66 -12.40
N GLY A 85 -3.41 -21.60 -12.50
CA GLY A 85 -2.71 -21.57 -13.78
C GLY A 85 -3.08 -20.35 -14.65
N ALA A 86 -3.70 -19.35 -14.02
CA ALA A 86 -4.20 -18.15 -14.70
C ALA A 86 -3.03 -17.20 -14.94
N ASP A 87 -2.95 -16.66 -16.16
CA ASP A 87 -1.97 -15.63 -16.46
C ASP A 87 -2.22 -14.41 -15.56
N PRO A 88 -1.28 -14.08 -14.65
CA PRO A 88 -1.44 -12.96 -13.74
C PRO A 88 -1.65 -11.63 -14.49
N ASP A 89 -1.18 -11.51 -15.72
CA ASP A 89 -1.19 -10.24 -16.43
C ASP A 89 -2.59 -9.88 -16.96
N ILE A 90 -3.46 -10.87 -17.18
CA ILE A 90 -4.82 -10.67 -17.72
C ILE A 90 -5.84 -10.39 -16.60
N HIS A 91 -5.68 -11.00 -15.42
CA HIS A 91 -6.71 -10.94 -14.37
C HIS A 91 -6.20 -10.39 -13.05
N SER A 92 -4.94 -10.63 -12.72
CA SER A 92 -4.43 -10.37 -11.38
C SER A 92 -3.97 -8.92 -11.22
N ILE A 93 -3.38 -8.32 -12.26
CA ILE A 93 -2.92 -6.93 -12.23
C ILE A 93 -4.10 -5.94 -12.08
N PRO A 94 -5.15 -5.98 -12.94
CA PRO A 94 -6.26 -5.04 -12.81
C PRO A 94 -7.00 -5.20 -11.47
N LEU A 95 -7.22 -6.45 -11.04
CA LEU A 95 -7.87 -6.75 -9.77
C LEU A 95 -7.07 -6.20 -8.58
N THR A 96 -5.76 -6.41 -8.59
CA THR A 96 -4.89 -5.92 -7.51
C THR A 96 -4.90 -4.40 -7.48
N SER A 97 -4.74 -3.73 -8.63
CA SER A 97 -4.72 -2.26 -8.70
C SER A 97 -6.02 -1.65 -8.19
N SER A 98 -7.19 -2.08 -8.69
CA SER A 98 -8.48 -1.53 -8.27
C SER A 98 -8.77 -1.79 -6.78
N THR A 99 -8.30 -2.92 -6.25
CA THR A 99 -8.45 -3.22 -4.83
C THR A 99 -7.54 -2.33 -3.98
N ILE A 100 -6.32 -2.06 -4.43
CA ILE A 100 -5.39 -1.12 -3.78
C ILE A 100 -6.00 0.29 -3.77
N ASP A 101 -6.59 0.74 -4.88
CA ASP A 101 -7.23 2.06 -4.98
C ASP A 101 -8.37 2.20 -3.98
N LEU A 102 -9.25 1.19 -3.90
CA LEU A 102 -10.35 1.17 -2.95
C LEU A 102 -9.85 1.25 -1.50
N ILE A 103 -8.87 0.43 -1.14
CA ILE A 103 -8.31 0.39 0.22
C ILE A 103 -7.58 1.70 0.55
N GLY A 104 -6.85 2.27 -0.41
CA GLY A 104 -6.18 3.56 -0.25
C GLY A 104 -7.17 4.66 0.11
N ILE A 105 -8.27 4.77 -0.64
CA ILE A 105 -9.33 5.75 -0.38
C ILE A 105 -9.97 5.51 0.99
N LEU A 106 -10.34 4.27 1.32
CA LEU A 106 -10.94 3.94 2.62
C LEU A 106 -10.00 4.26 3.79
N SER A 107 -8.70 4.02 3.63
CA SER A 107 -7.70 4.29 4.66
C SER A 107 -7.56 5.79 4.93
N ILE A 108 -7.59 6.61 3.87
CA ILE A 108 -7.57 8.08 4.01
C ILE A 108 -8.85 8.56 4.69
N ILE A 109 -10.02 8.09 4.26
CA ILE A 109 -11.32 8.48 4.85
C ILE A 109 -11.38 8.11 6.34
N LEU A 110 -10.96 6.89 6.69
CA LEU A 110 -10.93 6.43 8.07
C LEU A 110 -10.01 7.31 8.91
N THR A 111 -8.84 7.65 8.39
CA THR A 111 -7.88 8.48 9.13
C THR A 111 -8.34 9.92 9.25
N LEU A 112 -9.04 10.46 8.24
CA LEU A 112 -9.69 11.77 8.32
C LEU A 112 -10.72 11.83 9.46
N GLY A 113 -11.45 10.75 9.74
CA GLY A 113 -12.38 10.70 10.86
C GLY A 113 -11.74 10.65 12.26
N LEU A 114 -10.41 10.50 12.35
CA LEU A 114 -9.67 10.44 13.62
C LEU A 114 -9.11 11.81 14.06
N PHE A 115 -9.09 12.81 13.19
CA PHE A 115 -8.55 14.15 13.41
C PHE A 115 -9.65 15.22 13.22
#